data_AF-A0A2R4ZTN7-F1
#
_entry.id   AF-A0A2R4ZTN7-F1
#
_cell.length_a   1.000
_cell.length_b   1.000
_cell.length_c   1.000
_cell.angle_alpha   90.00
_cell.angle_beta   90.00
_cell.angle_gamma   90.00
#
_symmetry.space_group_name_H-M   'P 1'
#
loop_
_entity.id
_entity.type
_entity.pdbx_description
1 polymer ?
#
loop_
_entity_poly.entity_id
_entity_poly.type
_entity_poly.pdbx_seq_one_letter_code
_entity_poly.pdbx_strand_id
1 'polypeptide(L)'
;MILWSVHPKHIDHARLNILWRSALLAREIIEGRVREYRGNISLYRFMAHPEKVKAINTYIYYIWLEARERGYRYAVDEVLKKDLIDTEIKIPITSGQLALEIWRLLSRIARSNPKWISKLTLAPCFEANPVFKVVEGPPDPRERIPREALNRLYRSFPFKGIEIPINICA
;
A
#
# COMPACT_ATOMS: atom_id res chain seq x y z
N MET A 1 10.54 -1.90 6.92
CA MET A 1 9.29 -1.13 6.75
C MET A 1 8.42 -1.75 5.66
N ILE A 2 7.15 -1.38 5.57
CA ILE A 2 6.28 -1.75 4.43
C ILE A 2 5.55 -0.49 3.97
N LEU A 3 5.61 -0.21 2.66
CA LEU A 3 4.76 0.79 2.00
C LEU A 3 3.80 0.01 1.09
N TRP A 4 2.52 0.00 1.43
CA TRP A 4 1.50 -0.72 0.67
C TRP A 4 1.10 0.07 -0.57
N SER A 5 1.13 -0.57 -1.72
CA SER A 5 0.62 -0.04 -2.99
C SER A 5 -0.90 -0.13 -3.07
N VAL A 6 -1.54 -0.88 -2.16
CA VAL A 6 -3.01 -0.97 -2.02
C VAL A 6 -3.59 0.33 -1.47
N HIS A 7 -4.76 0.74 -1.97
CA HIS A 7 -5.46 1.92 -1.49
C HIS A 7 -5.72 1.84 0.03
N PRO A 8 -5.43 2.91 0.79
CA PRO A 8 -5.65 2.95 2.24
C PRO A 8 -7.05 2.50 2.68
N LYS A 9 -8.09 2.76 1.88
CA LYS A 9 -9.47 2.26 2.07
C LYS A 9 -9.62 0.77 2.37
N HIS A 10 -8.74 -0.07 1.84
CA HIS A 10 -8.78 -1.52 2.08
C HIS A 10 -8.00 -1.96 3.33
N ILE A 11 -7.21 -1.06 3.91
CA ILE A 11 -6.31 -1.34 5.03
C ILE A 11 -7.05 -1.13 6.36
N ASP A 12 -6.95 -2.07 7.29
CA ASP A 12 -7.55 -1.92 8.62
C ASP A 12 -6.83 -0.87 9.49
N HIS A 13 -7.50 -0.37 10.53
CA HIS A 13 -6.96 0.72 11.36
C HIS A 13 -5.55 0.44 11.92
N ALA A 14 -5.31 -0.77 12.43
CA ALA A 14 -4.01 -1.13 12.98
C ALA A 14 -2.89 -1.02 11.94
N ARG A 15 -3.13 -1.50 10.71
CA ARG A 15 -2.15 -1.42 9.63
C ARG A 15 -2.06 -0.03 9.02
N LEU A 16 -3.13 0.75 9.02
CA LEU A 16 -3.11 2.14 8.58
C LEU A 16 -2.16 2.97 9.45
N ASN A 17 -2.17 2.77 10.77
CA ASN A 17 -1.24 3.41 11.69
C ASN A 17 0.23 3.00 11.48
N ILE A 18 0.47 1.70 11.22
CA ILE A 18 1.81 1.20 10.87
C ILE A 18 2.27 1.81 9.54
N LEU A 19 1.36 1.92 8.58
CA LEU A 19 1.64 2.46 7.27
C LEU A 19 1.99 3.94 7.34
N TRP A 20 1.24 4.74 8.11
CA TRP A 20 1.54 6.14 8.39
C TRP A 20 2.96 6.32 8.90
N ARG A 21 3.32 5.62 9.99
CA ARG A 21 4.68 5.69 10.58
C ARG A 21 5.77 5.24 9.59
N SER A 22 5.49 4.18 8.81
CA SER A 22 6.42 3.68 7.80
C SER A 22 6.64 4.68 6.66
N ALA A 23 5.58 5.37 6.22
CA ALA A 23 5.65 6.38 5.17
C ALA A 23 6.43 7.63 5.63
N LEU A 24 6.26 8.06 6.88
CA LEU A 24 7.06 9.14 7.45
C LEU A 24 8.54 8.77 7.52
N LEU A 25 8.87 7.56 8.01
CA LEU A 25 10.26 7.09 8.01
C LEU A 25 10.84 6.99 6.58
N ALA A 26 10.05 6.51 5.62
CA ALA A 26 10.45 6.47 4.22
C ALA A 26 10.78 7.86 3.66
N ARG A 27 10.00 8.88 4.02
CA ARG A 27 10.31 10.26 3.65
C ARG A 27 11.64 10.73 4.24
N GLU A 28 11.88 10.50 5.53
CA GLU A 28 13.16 10.92 6.15
C GLU A 28 14.36 10.23 5.50
N ILE A 29 14.21 8.98 5.04
CA ILE A 29 15.24 8.28 4.25
C ILE A 29 15.41 8.90 2.85
N ILE A 30 14.31 9.17 2.14
CA ILE A 30 14.34 9.79 0.80
C ILE A 30 14.97 11.19 0.84
N GLU A 31 14.71 11.94 1.90
CA GLU A 31 15.28 13.28 2.15
C GLU A 31 16.71 13.24 2.70
N GLY A 32 17.29 12.04 2.89
CA GLY A 32 18.67 11.86 3.35
C GLY A 32 18.91 12.17 4.84
N ARG A 33 17.85 12.34 5.63
CA ARG A 33 17.94 12.61 7.07
C ARG A 33 18.23 11.34 7.88
N VAL A 34 17.88 10.18 7.33
CA VAL A 34 18.17 8.85 7.91
C VAL A 34 18.98 8.03 6.90
N ARG A 35 20.14 7.51 7.32
CA ARG A 35 21.06 6.76 6.46
C ARG A 35 20.66 5.30 6.23
N GLU A 36 19.79 4.74 7.07
CA GLU A 36 19.47 3.31 7.01
C GLU A 36 18.48 2.99 5.87
N TYR A 37 19.03 2.56 4.73
CA TYR A 37 18.27 1.97 3.63
C TYR A 37 18.71 0.53 3.39
N ARG A 38 17.93 -0.44 3.91
CA ARG A 38 18.15 -1.87 3.66
C ARG A 38 17.32 -2.34 2.47
N GLY A 39 17.65 -1.89 1.26
CA GLY A 39 17.19 -2.48 0.00
C GLY A 39 15.70 -2.83 -0.08
N ASN A 40 14.84 -2.02 0.55
CA ASN A 40 13.45 -2.39 0.74
C ASN A 40 12.69 -2.18 -0.57
N ILE A 41 12.16 -3.26 -1.13
CA ILE A 41 11.50 -3.28 -2.44
C ILE A 41 10.39 -2.22 -2.53
N SER A 42 9.58 -2.04 -1.48
CA SER A 42 8.52 -1.03 -1.47
C SER A 42 9.05 0.41 -1.51
N LEU A 43 10.14 0.71 -0.80
CA LEU A 43 10.79 2.02 -0.82
C LEU A 43 11.60 2.27 -2.10
N TYR A 44 12.18 1.22 -2.70
CA TYR A 44 12.92 1.31 -3.95
C TYR A 44 12.12 1.98 -5.06
N ARG A 45 10.80 1.74 -5.12
CA ARG A 45 9.88 2.31 -6.12
C ARG A 45 9.86 3.83 -6.07
N PHE A 46 9.80 4.37 -4.86
CA PHE A 46 9.87 5.82 -4.62
C PHE A 46 11.26 6.36 -4.92
N MET A 47 12.32 5.66 -4.49
CA MET A 47 13.70 6.06 -4.75
C MET A 47 14.05 6.12 -6.23
N ALA A 48 13.45 5.25 -7.06
CA ALA A 48 13.64 5.21 -8.50
C ALA A 48 12.84 6.29 -9.27
N HIS A 49 11.88 6.96 -8.62
CA HIS A 49 11.10 8.03 -9.25
C HIS A 49 11.92 9.33 -9.32
N PRO A 50 11.96 10.05 -10.46
CA PRO A 50 12.72 11.30 -10.59
C PRO A 50 12.34 12.34 -9.51
N GLU A 51 11.05 12.46 -9.23
CA GLU A 51 10.51 13.35 -8.21
C GLU A 51 10.21 12.62 -6.88
N LYS A 52 11.14 11.78 -6.42
CA LYS A 52 10.98 10.92 -5.22
C LYS A 52 10.43 11.62 -3.97
N VAL A 53 10.80 12.89 -3.74
CA VAL A 53 10.32 13.69 -2.60
C VAL A 53 8.83 14.03 -2.77
N LYS A 54 8.40 14.47 -3.95
CA LYS A 54 6.96 14.70 -4.22
C LYS A 54 6.17 13.39 -4.15
N ALA A 55 6.74 12.31 -4.68
CA ALA A 55 6.11 11.00 -4.69
C ALA A 55 5.80 10.48 -3.27
N ILE A 56 6.75 10.53 -2.34
CA ILE A 56 6.49 10.09 -0.96
C ILE A 56 5.56 11.04 -0.20
N ASN A 57 5.63 12.36 -0.42
CA ASN A 57 4.71 13.31 0.22
C ASN A 57 3.27 13.13 -0.30
N THR A 58 3.08 12.88 -1.59
CA THR A 58 1.78 12.57 -2.19
C THR A 58 1.22 11.25 -1.67
N TYR A 59 2.08 10.24 -1.48
CA TYR A 59 1.67 8.98 -0.85
C TYR A 59 1.19 9.16 0.60
N ILE A 60 1.94 9.94 1.40
CA ILE A 60 1.57 10.30 2.78
C ILE A 60 0.22 11.06 2.78
N TYR A 61 0.01 11.96 1.82
CA TYR A 61 -1.24 12.70 1.66
C TYR A 61 -2.45 11.77 1.50
N TYR A 62 -2.39 10.75 0.64
CA TYR A 62 -3.51 9.81 0.48
C TYR A 62 -3.75 8.93 1.71
N ILE A 63 -2.72 8.60 2.48
CA ILE A 63 -2.89 7.92 3.78
C ILE A 63 -3.61 8.84 4.78
N TRP A 64 -3.20 10.10 4.85
CA TRP A 64 -3.84 11.10 5.70
C TRP A 64 -5.30 11.35 5.30
N LEU A 65 -5.58 11.43 4.00
CA LEU A 65 -6.93 11.67 3.48
C LEU A 65 -7.89 10.58 3.95
N GLU A 66 -7.49 9.31 3.81
CA GLU A 66 -8.25 8.17 4.32
C GLU A 66 -8.41 8.21 5.83
N ALA A 67 -7.34 8.53 6.56
CA ALA A 67 -7.38 8.61 8.00
C ALA A 67 -8.40 9.67 8.47
N ARG A 68 -8.39 10.84 7.81
CA ARG A 68 -9.34 11.93 8.05
C ARG A 68 -10.78 11.50 7.74
N GLU A 69 -11.01 10.84 6.62
CA GLU A 69 -12.33 10.35 6.22
C GLU A 69 -12.92 9.36 7.24
N ARG A 70 -12.06 8.55 7.87
CA ARG A 70 -12.45 7.64 8.96
C ARG A 70 -12.50 8.28 10.34
N GLY A 71 -12.26 9.58 10.46
CA GLY A 71 -12.26 10.32 11.72
C GLY A 71 -11.00 10.16 12.59
N TYR A 72 -9.91 9.61 12.04
CA TYR A 72 -8.63 9.52 12.73
C TYR A 72 -7.87 10.85 12.66
N ARG A 73 -7.14 11.16 13.74
CA ARG A 73 -6.34 12.38 13.87
C ARG A 73 -4.85 12.06 13.74
N TYR A 74 -4.30 12.23 12.54
CA TYR A 74 -2.85 12.28 12.34
C TYR A 74 -2.37 13.73 12.43
N ALA A 75 -1.19 13.95 13.00
CA ALA A 75 -0.59 15.29 13.04
C ALA A 75 -0.39 15.82 11.61
N VAL A 76 -0.87 17.03 11.33
CA VAL A 76 -1.09 17.55 9.96
C VAL A 76 -0.06 18.60 9.57
N ASP A 77 0.14 19.63 10.41
CA ASP A 77 0.62 20.92 9.91
C ASP A 77 2.12 20.95 9.54
N GLU A 78 2.98 20.24 10.27
CA GLU A 78 4.38 20.06 9.86
C GLU A 78 4.59 18.80 9.00
N VAL A 79 3.60 17.91 8.99
CA VAL A 79 3.74 16.58 8.42
C VAL A 79 3.32 16.53 6.96
N LEU A 80 2.24 17.21 6.57
CA LEU A 80 1.87 17.33 5.16
C LEU A 80 2.58 18.57 4.61
N LYS A 81 3.77 18.38 4.06
CA LYS A 81 4.48 19.42 3.31
C LYS A 81 3.67 19.77 2.05
N LYS A 82 2.64 20.60 2.18
CA LYS A 82 1.57 20.79 1.19
C LYS A 82 2.09 21.18 -0.20
N ASP A 83 3.13 22.00 -0.25
CA ASP A 83 3.76 22.44 -1.51
C ASP A 83 4.49 21.32 -2.27
N LEU A 84 4.70 20.16 -1.62
CA LEU A 84 5.34 18.97 -2.21
C LEU A 84 4.31 17.88 -2.58
N ILE A 85 3.01 18.15 -2.40
CA ILE A 85 1.95 17.24 -2.82
C ILE A 85 1.65 17.51 -4.30
N ASP A 86 1.69 16.45 -5.10
CA ASP A 86 1.48 16.51 -6.53
C ASP A 86 0.66 15.28 -6.97
N THR A 87 -0.65 15.48 -7.19
CA THR A 87 -1.59 14.39 -7.49
C THR A 87 -1.38 13.78 -8.87
N GLU A 88 -0.59 14.44 -9.73
CA GLU A 88 -0.20 13.96 -11.05
C GLU A 88 0.93 12.92 -10.98
N ILE A 89 1.61 12.78 -9.84
CA ILE A 89 2.62 11.73 -9.66
C ILE A 89 1.96 10.35 -9.85
N LYS A 90 2.57 9.55 -10.73
CA LYS A 90 2.21 8.15 -10.99
C LYS A 90 3.45 7.27 -10.99
N ILE A 91 3.58 6.44 -9.96
CA ILE A 91 4.62 5.42 -9.87
C ILE A 91 4.08 4.13 -10.48
N PRO A 92 4.76 3.51 -11.47
CA PRO A 92 4.30 2.25 -12.03
C PRO A 92 4.36 1.13 -10.97
N ILE A 93 3.29 0.33 -10.89
CA ILE A 93 3.22 -0.91 -10.10
C ILE A 93 2.63 -2.01 -10.97
N THR A 94 3.23 -3.19 -10.99
CA THR A 94 2.66 -4.28 -11.77
C THR A 94 1.40 -4.84 -11.12
N SER A 95 0.45 -5.31 -11.93
CA SER A 95 -0.77 -5.96 -11.45
C SER A 95 -0.45 -7.19 -10.59
N GLY A 96 0.57 -7.97 -10.94
CA GLY A 96 1.06 -9.07 -10.12
C GLY A 96 1.62 -8.65 -8.77
N GLN A 97 2.37 -7.56 -8.73
CA GLN A 97 2.89 -7.02 -7.48
C GLN A 97 1.74 -6.54 -6.58
N LEU A 98 0.77 -5.82 -7.13
CA LEU A 98 -0.39 -5.36 -6.38
C LEU A 98 -1.21 -6.54 -5.85
N ALA A 99 -1.44 -7.58 -6.67
CA ALA A 99 -2.11 -8.81 -6.25
C ALA A 99 -1.37 -9.51 -5.08
N LEU A 100 -0.04 -9.56 -5.13
CA LEU A 100 0.79 -10.12 -4.05
C LEU A 100 0.68 -9.30 -2.76
N GLU A 101 0.64 -7.98 -2.88
CA GLU A 101 0.44 -7.08 -1.75
C GLU A 101 -0.97 -7.23 -1.15
N ILE A 102 -2.02 -7.35 -1.97
CA ILE A 102 -3.39 -7.61 -1.52
C ILE A 102 -3.46 -8.96 -0.77
N TRP A 103 -2.91 -10.03 -1.33
CA TRP A 103 -2.85 -11.34 -0.68
C TRP A 103 -2.22 -11.25 0.71
N ARG A 104 -1.08 -10.56 0.79
CA ARG A 104 -0.31 -10.36 2.02
C ARG A 104 -1.02 -9.44 3.02
N LEU A 105 -1.80 -8.48 2.55
CA LEU A 105 -2.64 -7.63 3.38
C LEU A 105 -3.77 -8.46 3.99
N LEU A 106 -4.53 -9.19 3.16
CA LEU A 106 -5.63 -10.06 3.58
C LEU A 106 -5.14 -11.13 4.57
N SER A 107 -4.02 -11.79 4.27
CA SER A 107 -3.38 -12.77 5.16
C SER A 107 -3.09 -12.21 6.55
N ARG A 108 -2.66 -10.95 6.62
CA ARG A 108 -2.36 -10.30 7.89
C ARG A 108 -3.67 -9.91 8.60
N ILE A 109 -4.61 -9.24 7.90
CA ILE A 109 -5.88 -8.79 8.48
C ILE A 109 -6.70 -9.98 8.99
N ALA A 110 -6.75 -11.09 8.26
CA ALA A 110 -7.46 -12.31 8.66
C ALA A 110 -7.03 -12.83 10.04
N ARG A 111 -5.77 -12.66 10.41
CA ARG A 111 -5.23 -13.11 11.71
C ARG A 111 -5.53 -12.14 12.84
N SER A 112 -5.48 -10.84 12.59
CA SER A 112 -5.56 -9.82 13.67
C SER A 112 -6.90 -9.11 13.77
N ASN A 113 -7.67 -9.04 12.68
CA ASN A 113 -8.90 -8.27 12.58
C ASN A 113 -9.87 -8.95 11.59
N PRO A 114 -10.40 -10.13 11.95
CA PRO A 114 -11.28 -10.90 11.07
C PRO A 114 -12.58 -10.16 10.71
N LYS A 115 -13.05 -9.23 11.55
CA LYS A 115 -14.24 -8.40 11.26
C LYS A 115 -14.03 -7.47 10.07
N TRP A 116 -12.81 -6.99 9.85
CA TRP A 116 -12.49 -6.15 8.69
C TRP A 116 -12.51 -6.95 7.38
N ILE A 117 -12.16 -8.23 7.42
CA ILE A 117 -12.26 -9.10 6.24
C ILE A 117 -13.69 -9.15 5.70
N SER A 118 -14.70 -9.22 6.57
CA SER A 118 -16.11 -9.19 6.16
C SER A 118 -16.53 -7.89 5.45
N LYS A 119 -15.81 -6.78 5.66
CA LYS A 119 -16.03 -5.55 4.87
C LYS A 119 -15.37 -5.66 3.50
N LEU A 120 -14.19 -6.28 3.43
CA LEU A 120 -13.45 -6.47 2.18
C LEU A 120 -14.12 -7.47 1.23
N THR A 121 -14.93 -8.40 1.75
CA THR A 121 -15.73 -9.31 0.89
C THR A 121 -16.81 -8.59 0.09
N LEU A 122 -17.19 -7.37 0.49
CA LEU A 122 -18.17 -6.54 -0.23
C LEU A 122 -17.51 -5.64 -1.29
N ALA A 123 -16.19 -5.54 -1.30
CA ALA A 123 -15.48 -4.73 -2.28
C ALA A 123 -15.47 -5.46 -3.65
N PRO A 124 -15.94 -4.83 -4.74
CA PRO A 124 -15.95 -5.46 -6.06
C PRO A 124 -14.54 -5.69 -6.61
N CYS A 125 -13.61 -4.80 -6.24
CA CYS A 125 -12.20 -4.87 -6.58
C CYS A 125 -11.35 -4.09 -5.54
N PHE A 126 -10.04 -4.27 -5.63
CA PHE A 126 -9.02 -3.59 -4.84
C PHE A 126 -8.36 -2.50 -5.68
N GLU A 127 -8.32 -1.31 -5.13
CA GLU A 127 -7.68 -0.15 -5.76
C GLU A 127 -6.22 -0.06 -5.35
N ALA A 128 -5.40 0.48 -6.25
CA ALA A 128 -4.08 0.97 -5.88
C ALA A 128 -4.22 2.31 -5.12
N ASN A 129 -3.26 2.63 -4.27
CA ASN A 129 -3.13 3.99 -3.76
C ASN A 129 -2.96 4.94 -4.97
N PRO A 130 -3.62 6.11 -5.02
CA PRO A 130 -3.70 6.91 -6.25
C PRO A 130 -2.36 7.50 -6.74
N VAL A 131 -1.30 7.43 -5.93
CA VAL A 131 0.07 7.73 -6.37
C VAL A 131 0.63 6.67 -7.32
N PHE A 132 0.03 5.49 -7.39
CA PHE A 132 0.47 4.40 -8.26
C PHE A 132 -0.41 4.31 -9.51
N LYS A 133 0.22 3.90 -10.61
CA LYS A 133 -0.45 3.50 -11.84
C LYS A 133 -0.21 2.01 -12.06
N VAL A 134 -1.30 1.25 -12.09
CA VAL A 134 -1.21 -0.19 -12.35
C VAL A 134 -0.84 -0.42 -13.81
N VAL A 135 0.17 -1.25 -14.04
CA VAL A 135 0.59 -1.74 -15.36
C VAL A 135 0.55 -3.26 -15.35
N GLU A 136 0.35 -3.89 -16.50
CA GLU A 136 0.39 -5.34 -16.58
C GLU A 136 1.81 -5.84 -16.28
N GLY A 137 1.93 -6.91 -15.48
CA GLY A 137 3.22 -7.57 -15.25
C GLY A 137 3.24 -8.46 -14.02
N PRO A 138 4.29 -9.29 -13.87
CA PRO A 138 4.45 -10.18 -12.72
C PRO A 138 4.85 -9.40 -11.45
N PRO A 139 4.78 -10.03 -10.26
CA PRO A 139 5.44 -9.49 -9.06
C PRO A 139 6.93 -9.26 -9.27
N ASP A 140 7.53 -8.38 -8.47
CA ASP A 140 9.00 -8.18 -8.48
C ASP A 140 9.70 -9.52 -8.20
N PRO A 141 10.64 -9.98 -9.05
CA PRO A 141 11.25 -11.31 -8.93
C PRO A 141 12.06 -11.51 -7.65
N ARG A 142 12.43 -10.41 -6.98
CA ARG A 142 13.10 -10.46 -5.67
C ARG A 142 12.13 -10.77 -4.53
N GLU A 143 10.83 -10.68 -4.77
CA GLU A 143 9.81 -10.99 -3.78
C GLU A 143 9.44 -12.47 -3.76
N ARG A 144 9.57 -13.08 -2.58
CA ARG A 144 9.08 -14.44 -2.38
C ARG A 144 7.55 -14.46 -2.39
N ILE A 145 7.00 -15.27 -3.28
CA ILE A 145 5.57 -15.58 -3.33
C ILE A 145 5.26 -16.69 -2.30
N PRO A 146 4.31 -16.50 -1.38
CA PRO A 146 3.87 -17.56 -0.46
C PRO A 146 3.33 -18.76 -1.24
N ARG A 147 3.59 -19.98 -0.75
CA ARG A 147 3.18 -21.22 -1.44
C ARG A 147 1.66 -21.27 -1.61
N GLU A 148 0.93 -20.76 -0.64
CA GLU A 148 -0.53 -20.65 -0.64
C GLU A 148 -1.05 -19.67 -1.70
N ALA A 149 -0.21 -18.74 -2.15
CA ALA A 149 -0.56 -17.70 -3.11
C ALA A 149 -0.24 -18.08 -4.57
N LEU A 150 0.70 -19.01 -4.82
CA LEU A 150 1.25 -19.31 -6.16
C LEU A 150 0.18 -19.52 -7.25
N ASN A 151 -0.93 -20.19 -6.92
CA ASN A 151 -2.02 -20.47 -7.87
C ASN A 151 -3.29 -19.64 -7.62
N ARG A 152 -3.23 -18.67 -6.70
CA ARG A 152 -4.39 -17.92 -6.19
C ARG A 152 -4.27 -16.41 -6.27
N LEU A 153 -3.08 -15.88 -6.55
CA LEU A 153 -2.80 -14.43 -6.59
C LEU A 153 -3.82 -13.63 -7.41
N TYR A 154 -4.25 -14.16 -8.55
CA TYR A 154 -5.22 -13.51 -9.45
C TYR A 154 -6.63 -14.11 -9.38
N ARG A 155 -6.92 -14.88 -8.32
CA ARG A 155 -8.20 -15.59 -8.16
C ARG A 155 -8.89 -15.12 -6.91
N SER A 156 -8.48 -15.65 -5.76
CA SER A 156 -9.19 -15.42 -4.52
C SER A 156 -8.36 -15.77 -3.29
N PHE A 157 -8.60 -15.04 -2.21
CA PHE A 157 -8.06 -15.32 -0.88
C PHE A 157 -9.06 -16.15 -0.06
N PRO A 158 -8.69 -17.34 0.43
CA PRO A 158 -9.58 -18.15 1.26
C PRO A 158 -9.64 -17.64 2.70
N PHE A 159 -10.85 -17.46 3.23
CA PHE A 159 -11.08 -17.08 4.62
C PHE A 159 -12.36 -17.70 5.18
N LYS A 160 -12.23 -18.60 6.16
CA LYS A 160 -13.35 -19.24 6.88
C LYS A 160 -14.45 -19.81 5.94
N GLY A 161 -14.03 -20.49 4.88
CA GLY A 161 -14.95 -21.11 3.90
C GLY A 161 -15.50 -20.17 2.83
N ILE A 162 -15.10 -18.89 2.85
CA ILE A 162 -15.43 -17.89 1.82
C ILE A 162 -14.19 -17.64 0.96
N GLU A 163 -14.39 -17.49 -0.35
CA GLU A 163 -13.35 -17.07 -1.29
C GLU A 163 -13.53 -15.57 -1.58
N ILE A 164 -12.51 -14.77 -1.28
CA ILE A 164 -12.53 -13.31 -1.49
C ILE A 164 -11.84 -13.03 -2.81
N PRO A 165 -12.54 -12.57 -3.87
CA PRO A 165 -11.91 -12.31 -5.17
C PRO A 165 -10.79 -11.29 -5.06
N ILE A 166 -9.62 -11.58 -5.63
CA ILE A 166 -8.54 -10.60 -5.76
C ILE A 166 -8.63 -9.98 -7.16
N ASN A 167 -9.61 -9.09 -7.31
CA ASN A 167 -9.79 -8.29 -8.51
C ASN A 167 -9.08 -6.95 -8.31
N ILE A 168 -8.29 -6.49 -9.27
CA ILE A 168 -7.70 -5.15 -9.26
C ILE A 168 -8.62 -4.24 -10.08
N CYS A 169 -8.95 -3.06 -9.58
CA CYS A 169 -9.77 -2.11 -10.32
C CYS A 169 -9.02 -1.60 -11.56
N ALA A 170 -9.75 -1.43 -12.66
CA ALA A 170 -9.25 -0.90 -13.93
C ALA A 170 -8.91 0.60 -13.83
#